data_AF-A0A4R5A3E9-F1
#
_entry.id   AF-A0A4R5A3E9-F1
#
_cell.length_a   1.000
_cell.length_b   1.000
_cell.length_c   1.000
_cell.angle_alpha   90.00
_cell.angle_beta   90.00
_cell.angle_gamma   90.00
#
_symmetry.space_group_name_H-M   'P 1'
#
loop_
_entity.id
_entity.type
_entity.pdbx_description
1 polymer ?
#
loop_
_entity_poly.entity_id
_entity_poly.type
_entity_poly.pdbx_seq_one_letter_code
_entity_poly.pdbx_strand_id
1 'polypeptide(L)'
;MLKGFREFISRGNVVDLAVAVVIGTAFTAIVSAIVEGFINPLIAAVFGRPDLAAVGNFEINDAQFSIGVVLAAIFNFLCVAAAVYFFIVLPINKLREMRAKEPEAEEEAVPPEDILLLREIRDALRDRV
;
A
#
# COMPACT_ATOMS: atom_id res chain seq x y z
N MET A 1 33.27 -6.57 0.93
CA MET A 1 32.08 -6.26 0.12
C MET A 1 30.91 -7.18 0.45
N LEU A 2 30.91 -8.47 0.06
CA LEU A 2 29.78 -9.40 0.31
C LEU A 2 29.40 -9.55 1.79
N LYS A 3 30.38 -9.63 2.71
CA LYS A 3 30.10 -9.68 4.16
C LYS A 3 29.39 -8.41 4.66
N GLY A 4 29.89 -7.23 4.30
CA GLY A 4 29.28 -5.95 4.68
C GLY A 4 27.89 -5.71 4.06
N PHE A 5 27.65 -6.23 2.87
CA PHE A 5 26.32 -6.19 2.24
C PHE A 5 25.32 -7.12 2.95
N ARG A 6 25.75 -8.35 3.31
CA ARG A 6 24.93 -9.25 4.12
C ARG A 6 24.59 -8.64 5.48
N GLU A 7 25.55 -7.97 6.11
CA GLU A 7 25.39 -7.29 7.40
C GLU A 7 24.49 -6.04 7.33
N PHE A 8 24.42 -5.41 6.17
CA PHE A 8 23.51 -4.29 5.88
C PHE A 8 22.08 -4.78 5.67
N ILE A 9 21.88 -5.82 4.85
CA ILE A 9 20.56 -6.42 4.63
C ILE A 9 20.04 -7.12 5.90
N SER A 10 20.91 -7.73 6.71
CA SER A 10 20.47 -8.37 7.96
C SER A 10 19.96 -7.39 9.01
N ARG A 11 20.04 -6.08 8.77
CA ARG A 11 19.31 -5.09 9.57
C ARG A 11 17.82 -5.24 9.19
N GLY A 12 17.03 -5.87 10.05
CA GLY A 12 15.63 -6.28 9.78
C GLY A 12 14.76 -5.22 9.10
N ASN A 13 14.90 -3.95 9.49
CA ASN A 13 14.18 -2.82 8.88
C ASN A 13 14.38 -2.66 7.35
N VAL A 14 15.51 -3.11 6.80
CA VAL A 14 15.80 -3.03 5.36
C VAL A 14 15.07 -4.13 4.58
N VAL A 15 14.99 -5.34 5.17
CA VAL A 15 14.29 -6.47 4.54
C VAL A 15 12.80 -6.22 4.51
N ASP A 16 12.22 -5.76 5.62
CA ASP A 16 10.78 -5.47 5.68
C ASP A 16 10.38 -4.36 4.70
N LEU A 17 11.20 -3.32 4.58
CA LEU A 17 11.00 -2.25 3.59
C LEU A 17 11.12 -2.78 2.16
N ALA A 18 12.13 -3.62 1.88
CA ALA A 18 12.31 -4.21 0.55
C ALA A 18 11.11 -5.09 0.16
N VAL A 19 10.62 -5.92 1.08
CA VAL A 19 9.44 -6.75 0.89
C VAL A 19 8.20 -5.89 0.63
N ALA A 20 8.00 -4.83 1.42
CA ALA A 20 6.88 -3.91 1.24
C ALA A 20 6.86 -3.27 -0.16
N VAL A 21 8.02 -2.82 -0.66
CA VAL A 21 8.14 -2.22 -2.00
C VAL A 21 7.83 -3.24 -3.10
N VAL A 22 8.38 -4.45 -3.01
CA VAL A 22 8.16 -5.51 -4.01
C VAL A 22 6.70 -5.94 -4.06
N ILE A 23 6.06 -6.11 -2.90
CA ILE A 23 4.64 -6.48 -2.85
C ILE A 23 3.77 -5.34 -3.39
N GLY A 24 4.08 -4.08 -3.05
CA GLY A 24 3.34 -2.91 -3.53
C GLY A 24 3.37 -2.75 -5.05
N THR A 25 4.54 -2.95 -5.67
CA THR A 25 4.67 -2.88 -7.13
C THR A 25 3.98 -4.04 -7.83
N ALA A 26 4.12 -5.26 -7.31
CA ALA A 26 3.44 -6.43 -7.86
C ALA A 26 1.91 -6.32 -7.80
N PHE A 27 1.38 -5.83 -6.68
CA PHE A 27 -0.07 -5.64 -6.53
C PHE A 27 -0.61 -4.57 -7.48
N THR A 28 0.10 -3.45 -7.60
CA THR A 28 -0.26 -2.38 -8.55
C THR A 28 -0.28 -2.91 -9.99
N ALA A 29 0.69 -3.74 -10.37
CA ALA A 29 0.74 -4.35 -11.69
C ALA A 29 -0.47 -5.27 -11.97
N ILE A 30 -0.91 -6.05 -10.98
CA ILE A 30 -2.10 -6.91 -11.10
C ILE A 30 -3.36 -6.06 -11.35
N VAL A 31 -3.55 -4.98 -10.57
CA VAL A 31 -4.72 -4.13 -10.74
C VAL A 31 -4.70 -3.38 -12.07
N SER A 32 -3.55 -2.82 -12.46
CA SER A 32 -3.39 -2.19 -13.77
C SER A 32 -3.69 -3.16 -14.91
N ALA A 33 -3.23 -4.41 -14.84
CA ALA A 33 -3.53 -5.42 -15.85
C ALA A 33 -5.03 -5.73 -15.97
N ILE A 34 -5.77 -5.70 -14.85
CA ILE A 34 -7.23 -5.86 -14.86
C ILE A 34 -7.91 -4.63 -15.47
N VAL A 35 -7.46 -3.43 -15.12
CA VAL A 35 -8.01 -2.19 -15.69
C VAL A 35 -7.77 -2.14 -17.19
N GLU A 36 -6.54 -2.38 -17.63
CA GLU A 36 -6.16 -2.35 -19.05
C GLU A 36 -6.77 -3.51 -19.84
N GLY A 37 -6.81 -4.72 -19.27
CA GLY A 37 -7.23 -5.94 -19.96
C GLY A 37 -8.75 -6.18 -19.96
N PHE A 38 -9.48 -5.62 -19.01
CA PHE A 38 -10.92 -5.86 -18.86
C PHE A 38 -11.75 -4.58 -18.83
N ILE A 39 -11.36 -3.60 -18.02
CA ILE A 39 -12.15 -2.38 -17.85
C ILE A 39 -12.07 -1.46 -19.08
N ASN A 40 -10.87 -1.21 -19.60
CA ASN A 40 -10.67 -0.34 -20.77
C ASN A 40 -11.39 -0.88 -22.02
N PRO A 41 -11.31 -2.18 -22.38
CA PRO A 41 -12.09 -2.73 -23.49
C PRO A 41 -13.60 -2.63 -23.30
N LEU A 42 -14.10 -2.75 -22.06
CA LEU A 42 -15.52 -2.60 -21.76
C LEU A 42 -15.99 -1.15 -21.97
N ILE A 43 -15.20 -0.18 -21.51
CA ILE A 43 -15.44 1.24 -21.75
C ILE A 43 -15.38 1.51 -23.26
N ALA A 44 -14.39 0.97 -23.95
CA ALA A 44 -14.25 1.13 -25.40
C ALA A 44 -15.43 0.55 -26.19
N ALA A 45 -15.95 -0.60 -25.78
CA ALA A 45 -17.11 -1.23 -26.40
C ALA A 45 -18.39 -0.39 -26.26
N VAL A 46 -18.55 0.35 -25.15
CA VAL A 46 -19.73 1.19 -24.89
C VAL A 46 -19.61 2.57 -25.54
N PHE A 47 -18.43 3.18 -25.51
CA PHE A 47 -18.20 4.55 -25.99
C PHE A 47 -17.66 4.62 -27.43
N GLY A 48 -17.37 3.48 -28.07
CA GLY A 48 -16.94 3.38 -29.47
C GLY A 48 -15.54 3.93 -29.77
N ARG A 49 -14.79 4.37 -28.75
CA ARG A 49 -13.37 4.76 -28.85
C ARG A 49 -12.52 3.81 -28.02
N PRO A 50 -11.39 3.31 -28.56
CA PRO A 50 -10.61 2.23 -27.96
C PRO A 50 -10.02 2.53 -26.58
N ASP A 51 -9.99 3.80 -26.17
CA ASP A 51 -9.36 4.17 -24.90
C ASP A 51 -9.89 5.51 -24.36
N LEU A 52 -9.92 5.64 -23.03
CA LEU A 52 -10.09 6.94 -22.35
C LEU A 52 -8.98 7.91 -22.79
N ALA A 53 -7.79 7.38 -23.10
CA ALA A 53 -6.63 8.08 -23.65
C ALA A 53 -6.90 8.85 -24.96
N ALA A 54 -7.86 8.40 -25.77
CA ALA A 54 -8.17 8.97 -27.08
C ALA A 54 -9.20 10.12 -27.03
N VAL A 55 -9.65 10.52 -25.83
CA VAL A 55 -10.59 11.62 -25.66
C VAL A 55 -9.83 12.94 -25.57
N GLY A 56 -10.10 13.84 -26.52
CA GLY A 56 -9.57 15.21 -26.49
C GLY A 56 -8.10 15.34 -26.87
N ASN A 57 -7.68 14.57 -27.88
CA ASN A 57 -6.36 14.75 -28.49
C ASN A 57 -6.37 16.01 -29.35
N PHE A 58 -5.51 16.96 -29.03
CA PHE A 58 -5.29 18.15 -29.84
C PHE A 58 -3.80 18.36 -30.04
N GLU A 59 -3.45 18.78 -31.25
CA GLU A 59 -2.07 19.03 -31.66
C GLU A 59 -1.88 20.54 -31.78
N ILE A 60 -0.93 21.09 -31.04
CA ILE A 60 -0.51 22.48 -31.18
C ILE A 60 0.98 22.45 -31.46
N ASN A 61 1.38 22.86 -32.68
CA ASN A 61 2.79 23.04 -33.04
C ASN A 61 3.62 21.73 -32.90
N ASP A 62 3.12 20.63 -33.48
CA ASP A 62 3.68 19.26 -33.39
C ASP A 62 3.74 18.66 -31.97
N ALA A 63 3.16 19.32 -30.96
CA ALA A 63 3.02 18.77 -29.61
C ALA A 63 1.64 18.10 -29.44
N GLN A 64 1.66 16.79 -29.18
CA GLN A 64 0.46 16.00 -28.92
C GLN A 64 0.01 16.16 -27.46
N PHE A 65 -1.13 16.84 -27.25
CA PHE A 65 -1.77 16.93 -25.94
C PHE A 65 -2.94 15.94 -25.88
N SER A 66 -2.89 15.02 -24.92
CA SER A 66 -3.91 13.98 -24.73
C SER A 66 -4.50 14.10 -23.33
N ILE A 67 -5.61 14.85 -23.19
CA ILE A 67 -6.36 14.96 -21.92
C ILE A 67 -6.83 13.59 -21.44
N GLY A 68 -7.17 12.72 -22.39
CA GLY A 68 -7.59 11.35 -22.13
C GLY A 68 -6.59 10.53 -21.32
N VAL A 69 -5.29 10.72 -21.52
CA VAL A 69 -4.24 9.96 -20.81
C VAL A 69 -4.25 10.29 -19.32
N VAL A 70 -4.46 11.57 -18.99
CA VAL A 70 -4.56 12.02 -17.59
C VAL A 70 -5.81 11.43 -16.94
N LEU A 71 -6.94 11.43 -17.65
CA LEU A 71 -8.19 10.87 -17.15
C LEU A 71 -8.10 9.35 -16.95
N ALA A 72 -7.44 8.64 -17.86
CA ALA A 72 -7.15 7.21 -17.73
C ALA A 72 -6.24 6.92 -16.51
N ALA A 73 -5.21 7.73 -16.30
CA ALA A 73 -4.31 7.60 -15.15
C ALA A 73 -5.05 7.83 -13.82
N ILE A 74 -5.92 8.85 -13.75
CA ILE A 74 -6.76 9.11 -12.58
C ILE A 74 -7.70 7.92 -12.33
N PHE A 75 -8.34 7.40 -13.37
CA PHE A 75 -9.24 6.26 -13.24
C PHE A 75 -8.51 5.00 -12.75
N ASN A 76 -7.34 4.69 -13.31
CA ASN A 76 -6.52 3.57 -12.87
C ASN A 76 -6.09 3.75 -11.39
N PHE A 77 -5.64 4.95 -11.02
CA PHE A 77 -5.31 5.27 -9.63
C PHE A 77 -6.48 5.05 -8.68
N LEU A 78 -7.70 5.48 -9.04
CA LEU A 78 -8.89 5.24 -8.24
C LEU A 78 -9.19 3.74 -8.10
N CYS A 79 -9.02 2.95 -9.16
CA CYS A 79 -9.22 1.50 -9.13
C CYS A 79 -8.23 0.80 -8.20
N VAL A 80 -6.94 1.14 -8.30
CA VAL A 80 -5.89 0.64 -7.40
C VAL A 80 -6.17 1.03 -5.96
N ALA A 81 -6.48 2.30 -5.71
CA ALA A 81 -6.80 2.80 -4.37
C ALA A 81 -8.03 2.08 -3.78
N ALA A 82 -9.09 1.89 -4.57
CA ALA A 82 -10.28 1.16 -4.15
C ALA A 82 -9.97 -0.31 -3.84
N ALA A 83 -9.17 -0.99 -4.67
CA ALA A 83 -8.75 -2.36 -4.44
C ALA A 83 -7.93 -2.49 -3.13
N VAL A 84 -6.92 -1.64 -2.94
CA VAL A 84 -6.13 -1.61 -1.69
C VAL A 84 -7.02 -1.33 -0.49
N TYR A 85 -7.92 -0.35 -0.59
CA TYR A 85 -8.81 -0.01 0.51
C TYR A 85 -9.74 -1.17 0.88
N PHE A 86 -10.39 -1.79 -0.10
CA PHE A 86 -11.39 -2.83 0.14
C PHE A 86 -10.77 -4.17 0.55
N PHE A 87 -9.65 -4.57 -0.06
CA PHE A 87 -9.03 -5.88 0.18
C PHE A 87 -7.98 -5.88 1.29
N ILE A 88 -7.39 -4.73 1.64
CA ILE A 88 -6.34 -4.64 2.67
C ILE A 88 -6.82 -3.81 3.85
N VAL A 89 -7.18 -2.54 3.61
CA VAL A 89 -7.46 -1.59 4.70
C VAL A 89 -8.74 -1.96 5.47
N LEU A 90 -9.83 -2.24 4.77
CA LEU A 90 -11.12 -2.59 5.36
C LEU A 90 -11.06 -3.86 6.23
N PRO A 91 -10.51 -5.01 5.78
CA PRO A 91 -10.42 -6.19 6.62
C PRO A 91 -9.45 -5.99 7.79
N ILE A 92 -8.32 -5.31 7.59
CA ILE A 92 -7.40 -5.00 8.70
C ILE A 92 -8.09 -4.12 9.75
N ASN A 93 -8.77 -3.06 9.32
CA ASN A 93 -9.50 -2.19 10.24
C ASN A 93 -10.63 -2.94 10.96
N LYS A 94 -11.37 -3.79 10.25
CA LYS A 94 -12.43 -4.62 10.84
C LYS A 94 -11.87 -5.62 11.86
N LEU A 95 -10.74 -6.26 11.57
CA LEU A 95 -10.08 -7.18 12.52
C LEU A 95 -9.56 -6.42 13.75
N ARG A 96 -9.02 -5.22 13.57
CA ARG A 96 -8.59 -4.35 14.69
C ARG A 96 -9.77 -3.92 15.56
N GLU A 97 -10.90 -3.57 14.96
CA GLU A 97 -12.13 -3.24 15.70
C GLU A 97 -12.72 -4.44 16.44
N MET A 98 -12.59 -5.66 15.88
CA MET A 98 -13.01 -6.89 16.54
C MET A 98 -12.12 -7.21 17.75
N ARG A 99 -10.79 -7.06 17.61
CA ARG A 99 -9.85 -7.23 18.73
C ARG A 99 -9.97 -6.14 19.79
N ALA A 100 -10.33 -4.91 19.40
CA ALA A 100 -10.57 -3.81 20.34
C ALA A 100 -11.88 -3.93 21.15
N LYS A 101 -12.81 -4.83 20.75
CA LYS A 101 -14.05 -5.12 21.48
C LYS A 101 -13.91 -6.25 22.50
N GLU A 102 -12.81 -7.00 22.46
CA GLU A 102 -12.40 -7.89 23.55
C GLU A 102 -11.61 -7.06 24.57
N PRO A 103 -12.09 -6.90 25.82
CA PRO A 103 -11.25 -6.33 26.86
C PRO A 103 -10.12 -7.32 27.14
N GLU A 104 -8.88 -6.88 26.93
CA GLU A 104 -7.63 -7.60 27.23
C GLU A 104 -7.35 -8.82 26.33
N ALA A 105 -7.16 -8.55 25.06
CA ALA A 105 -5.97 -9.04 24.38
C ALA A 105 -5.41 -7.87 23.56
N GLU A 106 -4.76 -6.93 24.26
CA GLU A 106 -3.57 -6.35 23.64
C GLU A 106 -2.81 -7.56 23.09
N GLU A 107 -2.63 -7.64 21.78
CA GLU A 107 -1.49 -8.38 21.29
C GLU A 107 -0.33 -7.75 22.06
N GLU A 108 0.14 -8.44 23.10
CA GLU A 108 1.47 -8.30 23.61
C GLU A 108 2.36 -8.64 22.40
N ALA A 109 2.52 -7.67 21.49
CA ALA A 109 3.85 -7.32 21.05
C ALA A 109 4.57 -7.15 22.37
N VAL A 110 5.23 -8.23 22.82
CA VAL A 110 6.06 -8.26 24.02
C VAL A 110 6.74 -6.91 24.00
N PRO A 111 6.41 -6.01 24.96
CA PRO A 111 6.93 -4.66 24.90
C PRO A 111 8.44 -4.80 24.68
N PRO A 112 9.05 -4.02 23.77
CA PRO A 112 10.49 -4.08 23.57
C PRO A 112 11.19 -4.20 24.91
N GLU A 113 12.26 -4.99 25.02
CA GLU A 113 12.90 -5.28 26.32
C GLU A 113 13.14 -3.99 27.13
N ASP A 114 13.42 -2.88 26.45
CA ASP A 114 13.51 -1.54 27.03
C ASP A 114 12.25 -1.11 27.81
N ILE A 115 11.05 -1.33 27.29
CA ILE A 115 9.77 -1.01 27.96
C ILE A 115 9.53 -1.93 29.16
N LEU A 116 9.89 -3.21 29.07
CA LEU A 116 9.81 -4.13 30.21
C LEU A 116 10.77 -3.71 31.32
N LEU A 117 12.01 -3.42 30.96
CA LEU A 117 13.04 -2.93 31.88
C LEU A 117 12.63 -1.59 32.50
N LEU A 118 12.03 -0.68 31.75
CA LEU A 118 11.49 0.57 32.28
C LEU A 118 10.32 0.36 33.24
N ARG A 119 9.46 -0.65 33.02
CA ARG A 119 8.40 -1.04 33.97
C ARG A 119 9.00 -1.58 35.26
N GLU A 120 9.99 -2.47 35.17
CA GLU A 120 10.70 -3.00 36.33
C GLU A 120 11.42 -1.89 37.13
N ILE A 121 12.08 -0.95 36.44
CA ILE A 121 12.73 0.20 37.09
C ILE A 121 11.68 1.10 37.76
N ARG A 122 10.55 1.37 37.10
CA ARG A 122 9.46 2.17 37.68
C ARG A 122 8.94 1.52 38.96
N ASP A 123 8.71 0.21 38.93
CA ASP A 123 8.15 -0.53 40.05
C ASP A 123 9.17 -0.58 41.22
N ALA A 124 10.44 -0.84 40.93
CA ALA A 124 11.53 -0.78 41.91
C ALA A 124 11.74 0.61 42.53
N LEU A 125 11.49 1.69 41.77
CA LEU A 125 11.54 3.07 42.29
C LEU A 125 10.31 3.41 43.11
N ARG A 126 9.13 2.91 42.72
CA ARG A 126 7.89 3.10 43.47
C ARG A 126 7.96 2.44 44.85
N ASP A 127 8.62 1.29 44.96
CA ASP A 127 8.79 0.57 46.23
C ASP A 127 9.81 1.23 47.18
N ARG A 128 10.56 2.24 46.69
CA ARG A 128 11.62 2.93 47.45
C ARG A 128 11.22 4.33 47.94
N VAL A 129 10.05 4.82 47.57
CA VAL A 129 9.43 6.09 48.01
C VAL A 129 8.29 5.79 48.95
#